data_AF-A0A9P4U1M3-F1
#
_entry.id   AF-A0A9P4U1M3-F1
#
_cell.length_a   1.000
_cell.length_b   1.000
_cell.length_c   1.000
_cell.angle_alpha   90.00
_cell.angle_beta   90.00
_cell.angle_gamma   90.00
#
_symmetry.space_group_name_H-M   'P 1'
#
loop_
_entity.id
_entity.type
_entity.pdbx_description
1 polymer ?
#
loop_
_entity_poly.entity_id
_entity_poly.type
_entity_poly.pdbx_seq_one_letter_code
_entity_poly.pdbx_strand_id
1 'polypeptide(L)'
;MAKTLAAITRSYESILVDIQAQGEDLEAFELSVLDYIHTKSSEPALLFRAQKHPRASKPSFAPAIAVPFDFDFKRTSPIHIIAILLAEHLTKTQTESKTGRKVKTCFMSISPILEWTLHTTAQKSKEIKEEEVAGLAIFDVKKLKQAPNTIVFRVSDFLDFMTSEGRDNYISKEVYRWVQNCDKYVAIGKKFDSSMVGWITWQELSHPSASILSPDFKKAFTLKLYRKWVQEQHIRLDLLCQNIVAFGKLLAGPQDELVPSLLESILKPGIQFWGYRIDSDNDIVTRKIFELYDELGTEKLSGR
;
A
#
# COMPACT_ATOMS: atom_id res chain seq x y z
N MET A 1 29.41 -8.47 17.18
CA MET A 1 30.30 -7.28 17.07
C MET A 1 29.57 -6.18 16.34
N ALA A 2 29.27 -5.09 17.04
CA ALA A 2 28.51 -3.96 16.56
C ALA A 2 29.33 -3.13 15.56
N LYS A 3 28.89 -3.08 14.31
CA LYS A 3 29.23 -1.98 13.40
C LYS A 3 28.14 -0.92 13.58
N THR A 4 28.42 0.03 14.46
CA THR A 4 27.52 1.11 14.88
C THR A 4 27.41 2.16 13.77
N LEU A 5 26.31 2.92 13.79
CA LEU A 5 25.95 4.10 12.99
C LEU A 5 27.15 4.98 12.52
N ALA A 6 28.23 5.05 13.29
CA ALA A 6 29.47 5.75 12.95
C ALA A 6 30.18 5.23 11.67
N ALA A 7 30.07 3.95 11.34
CA ALA A 7 30.65 3.39 10.10
C ALA A 7 29.85 3.78 8.86
N ILE A 8 28.54 3.97 9.04
CA ILE A 8 27.63 4.57 8.07
C ILE A 8 28.05 6.04 7.92
N THR A 9 28.14 6.81 9.02
CA THR A 9 28.56 8.23 9.02
C THR A 9 29.87 8.52 8.28
N ARG A 10 30.95 7.73 8.51
CA ARG A 10 32.23 7.92 7.79
C ARG A 10 32.17 7.68 6.30
N SER A 11 31.30 6.77 5.84
CA SER A 11 31.11 6.54 4.40
C SER A 11 30.36 7.71 3.74
N TYR A 12 29.55 8.46 4.50
CA TYR A 12 28.83 9.64 4.01
C TYR A 12 29.67 10.91 4.05
N GLU A 13 30.61 11.05 5.00
CA GLU A 13 31.54 12.18 5.04
C GLU A 13 32.40 12.26 3.76
N SER A 14 32.82 11.11 3.21
CA SER A 14 33.56 11.06 1.94
C SER A 14 32.74 11.49 0.73
N ILE A 15 31.42 11.22 0.73
CA ILE A 15 30.51 11.55 -0.38
C ILE A 15 30.08 13.02 -0.30
N LEU A 16 29.95 13.57 0.90
CA LEU A 16 29.62 14.98 1.13
C LEU A 16 30.73 15.93 0.65
N VAL A 17 32.00 15.52 0.74
CA VAL A 17 33.15 16.28 0.22
C VAL A 17 33.11 16.39 -1.31
N ASP A 18 32.66 15.33 -2.00
CA ASP A 18 32.54 15.35 -3.47
C ASP A 18 31.36 16.20 -3.96
N ILE A 19 30.30 16.35 -3.15
CA ILE A 19 29.07 17.08 -3.50
C ILE A 19 29.17 18.58 -3.21
N GLN A 20 29.94 18.99 -2.18
CA GLN A 20 30.25 20.40 -1.96
C GLN A 20 31.01 21.05 -3.14
N ALA A 21 31.64 20.23 -3.99
CA ALA A 21 32.28 20.70 -5.22
C ALA A 21 31.31 21.02 -6.37
N GLN A 22 30.02 20.62 -6.29
CA GLN A 22 29.06 20.78 -7.40
C GLN A 22 28.06 21.93 -7.27
N GLY A 23 28.05 22.68 -6.16
CA GLY A 23 27.44 24.02 -6.11
C GLY A 23 25.97 24.14 -6.56
N GLU A 24 25.17 23.09 -6.50
CA GLU A 24 23.74 23.16 -6.82
C GLU A 24 22.92 23.47 -5.57
N ASP A 25 21.99 24.42 -5.72
CA ASP A 25 21.08 24.89 -4.68
C ASP A 25 20.06 23.78 -4.32
N LEU A 26 20.47 22.93 -3.37
CA LEU A 26 19.74 21.74 -2.93
C LEU A 26 18.29 22.01 -2.50
N GLU A 27 17.98 23.21 -1.99
CA GLU A 27 16.63 23.57 -1.53
C GLU A 27 15.64 23.73 -2.71
N ALA A 28 16.08 24.31 -3.83
CA ALA A 28 15.22 24.48 -5.01
C ALA A 28 14.87 23.14 -5.68
N PHE A 29 15.83 22.20 -5.66
CA PHE A 29 15.67 20.85 -6.18
C PHE A 29 14.74 19.98 -5.31
N GLU A 30 14.79 20.13 -3.99
CA GLU A 30 13.91 19.38 -3.08
C GLU A 30 12.44 19.81 -3.17
N LEU A 31 12.19 21.11 -3.40
CA LEU A 31 10.85 21.64 -3.67
C LEU A 31 10.32 21.14 -5.02
N SER A 32 11.17 21.06 -6.05
CA SER A 32 10.74 20.56 -7.38
C SER A 32 10.37 19.08 -7.37
N VAL A 33 11.01 18.24 -6.55
CA VAL A 33 10.65 16.81 -6.38
C VAL A 33 9.23 16.70 -5.82
N LEU A 34 8.94 17.46 -4.76
CA LEU A 34 7.64 17.40 -4.11
C LEU A 34 6.56 17.91 -5.05
N ASP A 35 6.78 19.05 -5.71
CA ASP A 35 5.85 19.60 -6.67
C ASP A 35 5.66 18.68 -7.89
N TYR A 36 6.71 18.04 -8.39
CA TYR A 36 6.62 17.06 -9.47
C TYR A 36 5.80 15.83 -9.07
N ILE A 37 6.04 15.27 -7.88
CA ILE A 37 5.28 14.14 -7.35
C ILE A 37 3.82 14.53 -7.10
N HIS A 38 3.53 15.77 -6.67
CA HIS A 38 2.17 16.22 -6.38
C HIS A 38 1.37 16.57 -7.64
N THR A 39 2.03 16.85 -8.77
CA THR A 39 1.39 17.25 -10.03
C THR A 39 1.13 16.08 -10.99
N LYS A 40 1.76 14.92 -10.79
CA LYS A 40 1.49 13.70 -11.57
C LYS A 40 0.48 12.78 -10.88
N SER A 41 -0.50 12.33 -11.67
CA SER A 41 -1.46 11.24 -11.41
C SER A 41 -2.79 11.61 -10.75
N SER A 42 -3.87 10.99 -11.25
CA SER A 42 -5.09 10.74 -10.49
C SER A 42 -4.77 9.77 -9.37
N GLU A 43 -4.42 10.28 -8.21
CA GLU A 43 -4.09 9.44 -7.06
C GLU A 43 -5.30 8.62 -6.60
N PRO A 44 -5.08 7.39 -6.10
CA PRO A 44 -6.15 6.62 -5.51
C PRO A 44 -6.66 7.34 -4.25
N ALA A 45 -7.96 7.25 -3.98
CA ALA A 45 -8.53 7.76 -2.73
C ALA A 45 -8.01 7.01 -1.49
N LEU A 46 -7.72 5.72 -1.67
CA LEU A 46 -7.36 4.79 -0.59
C LEU A 46 -6.07 4.02 -0.91
N LEU A 47 -5.30 3.74 0.13
CA LEU A 47 -4.16 2.83 0.09
C LEU A 47 -4.31 1.73 1.15
N PHE A 48 -3.76 0.55 0.85
CA PHE A 48 -3.95 -0.67 1.60
C PHE A 48 -2.63 -1.24 2.08
N ARG A 49 -2.61 -1.81 3.29
CA ARG A 49 -1.44 -2.51 3.83
C ARG A 49 -1.82 -3.78 4.57
N ALA A 50 -1.15 -4.88 4.22
CA ALA A 50 -1.21 -6.13 4.98
C ALA A 50 -0.20 -6.11 6.14
N GLN A 51 -0.64 -6.41 7.36
CA GLN A 51 0.20 -6.31 8.56
C GLN A 51 -0.08 -7.46 9.54
N LYS A 52 0.96 -7.92 10.24
CA LYS A 52 0.84 -8.76 11.44
C LYS A 52 0.90 -7.85 12.67
N HIS A 53 0.06 -8.10 13.66
CA HIS A 53 -0.03 -7.29 14.87
C HIS A 53 -0.30 -8.18 16.10
N PRO A 54 0.19 -7.84 17.30
CA PRO A 54 -0.23 -8.53 18.51
C PRO A 54 -1.75 -8.40 18.73
N ARG A 55 -2.41 -9.50 19.10
CA ARG A 55 -3.87 -9.55 19.28
C ARG A 55 -4.37 -8.63 20.39
N ALA A 56 -3.57 -8.44 21.43
CA ALA A 56 -3.94 -7.69 22.63
C ALA A 56 -3.84 -6.15 22.48
N SER A 57 -3.37 -5.63 21.34
CA SER A 57 -3.14 -4.20 21.16
C SER A 57 -3.86 -3.65 19.93
N LYS A 58 -4.22 -2.36 20.00
CA LYS A 58 -4.75 -1.62 18.85
C LYS A 58 -3.66 -1.52 17.78
N PRO A 59 -3.97 -1.79 16.51
CA PRO A 59 -3.00 -1.67 15.43
C PRO A 59 -2.46 -0.25 15.33
N SER A 60 -1.13 -0.14 15.34
CA SER A 60 -0.37 1.11 15.18
C SER A 60 0.56 0.97 13.99
N PHE A 61 0.63 2.02 13.16
CA PHE A 61 1.40 2.01 11.94
C PHE A 61 2.48 3.07 11.98
N ALA A 62 3.71 2.60 12.09
CA ALA A 62 4.93 3.38 12.02
C ALA A 62 5.96 2.62 11.19
N PRO A 63 6.90 3.32 10.53
CA PRO A 63 8.05 2.66 9.94
C PRO A 63 8.95 2.08 11.05
N ALA A 64 9.81 1.13 10.68
CA ALA A 64 10.72 0.49 11.65
C ALA A 64 11.73 1.48 12.24
N ILE A 65 12.05 2.53 11.47
CA ILE A 65 12.80 3.70 11.93
C ILE A 65 11.85 4.89 11.79
N ALA A 66 11.30 5.37 12.90
CA ALA A 66 10.38 6.50 12.92
C ALA A 66 11.17 7.80 12.76
N VAL A 67 11.08 8.42 11.58
CA VAL A 67 11.75 9.69 11.28
C VAL A 67 10.70 10.69 10.82
N PRO A 68 10.63 11.89 11.44
CA PRO A 68 9.76 12.94 10.92
C PRO A 68 10.30 13.43 9.57
N PHE A 69 9.43 13.62 8.58
CA PHE A 69 9.79 14.27 7.33
C PHE A 69 9.64 15.80 7.48
N ASP A 70 10.37 16.37 8.43
CA ASP A 70 10.38 17.80 8.76
C ASP A 70 11.53 18.54 8.06
N PHE A 71 11.67 19.84 8.33
CA PHE A 71 12.69 20.69 7.73
C PHE A 71 14.12 20.18 8.00
N ASP A 72 14.40 19.73 9.22
CA ASP A 72 15.72 19.21 9.58
C ASP A 72 16.03 17.91 8.84
N PHE A 73 15.04 17.02 8.70
CA PHE A 73 15.23 15.82 7.90
C PHE A 73 15.55 16.15 6.44
N LYS A 74 14.79 17.06 5.82
CA LYS A 74 15.00 17.49 4.42
C LYS A 74 16.41 18.05 4.24
N ARG A 75 16.79 19.02 5.09
CA ARG A 75 18.11 19.66 5.07
C ARG A 75 19.29 18.68 5.23
N THR A 76 19.10 17.59 5.96
CA THR A 76 20.16 16.61 6.26
C THR A 76 20.10 15.34 5.40
N SER A 77 19.01 15.14 4.66
CA SER A 77 18.75 13.94 3.85
C SER A 77 18.42 14.33 2.41
N PRO A 78 19.43 14.77 1.64
CA PRO A 78 19.24 15.16 0.25
C PRO A 78 18.68 14.01 -0.59
N ILE A 79 18.09 14.34 -1.74
CA ILE A 79 17.33 13.40 -2.58
C ILE A 79 18.04 12.07 -2.87
N HIS A 80 19.36 12.09 -3.06
CA HIS A 80 20.14 10.89 -3.36
C HIS A 80 20.21 9.94 -2.15
N ILE A 81 20.23 10.48 -0.93
CA ILE A 81 20.11 9.71 0.31
C ILE A 81 18.74 9.06 0.39
N ILE A 82 17.67 9.80 0.04
CA ILE A 82 16.32 9.24 -0.04
C ILE A 82 16.27 8.10 -1.07
N ALA A 83 16.89 8.26 -2.24
CA ALA A 83 16.96 7.23 -3.27
C ALA A 83 17.71 5.96 -2.81
N ILE A 84 18.82 6.12 -2.10
CA ILE A 84 19.60 4.99 -1.52
C ILE A 84 18.77 4.26 -0.45
N LEU A 85 18.16 5.00 0.49
CA LEU A 85 17.30 4.42 1.54
C LEU A 85 16.08 3.71 0.92
N LEU A 86 15.55 4.24 -0.18
CA LEU A 86 14.46 3.64 -0.92
C LEU A 86 14.90 2.35 -1.59
N ALA A 87 16.07 2.32 -2.24
CA ALA A 87 16.62 1.10 -2.82
C ALA A 87 16.80 -0.02 -1.78
N GLU A 88 17.34 0.32 -0.60
CA GLU A 88 17.44 -0.62 0.52
C GLU A 88 16.05 -1.12 0.95
N HIS A 89 15.06 -0.22 1.05
CA HIS A 89 13.70 -0.61 1.40
C HIS A 89 13.03 -1.52 0.37
N LEU A 90 13.27 -1.29 -0.92
CA LEU A 90 12.69 -2.07 -2.00
C LEU A 90 13.32 -3.47 -2.08
N THR A 91 14.62 -3.58 -1.80
CA THR A 91 15.36 -4.84 -1.81
C THR A 91 15.33 -5.61 -0.49
N LYS A 92 14.75 -5.01 0.57
CA LYS A 92 14.81 -5.57 1.94
C LYS A 92 14.44 -7.04 2.01
N THR A 93 13.38 -7.50 1.33
CA THR A 93 12.93 -8.90 1.43
C THR A 93 13.98 -9.85 0.85
N GLN A 94 14.62 -9.48 -0.26
CA GLN A 94 15.70 -10.25 -0.85
C GLN A 94 16.94 -10.26 0.06
N THR A 95 17.29 -9.13 0.64
CA THR A 95 18.40 -8.99 1.58
C THR A 95 18.17 -9.81 2.86
N GLU A 96 16.97 -9.73 3.45
CA GLU A 96 16.59 -10.52 4.63
C GLU A 96 16.64 -12.03 4.33
N SER A 97 16.16 -12.44 3.15
CA SER A 97 16.20 -13.85 2.72
C SER A 97 17.63 -14.36 2.54
N LYS A 98 18.53 -13.56 1.94
CA LYS A 98 19.94 -13.92 1.71
C LYS A 98 20.76 -13.94 2.99
N THR A 99 20.50 -13.02 3.92
CA THR A 99 21.36 -12.78 5.09
C THR A 99 20.79 -13.32 6.41
N GLY A 100 19.49 -13.65 6.45
CA GLY A 100 18.77 -14.01 7.66
C GLY A 100 18.58 -12.84 8.65
N ARG A 101 19.06 -11.63 8.33
CA ARG A 101 18.99 -10.46 9.23
C ARG A 101 17.87 -9.53 8.81
N LYS A 102 17.13 -9.00 9.79
CA LYS A 102 16.09 -8.00 9.56
C LYS A 102 16.66 -6.66 9.15
N VAL A 103 16.11 -6.08 8.08
CA VAL A 103 16.49 -4.77 7.56
C VAL A 103 15.47 -3.75 8.05
N LYS A 104 15.93 -2.75 8.80
CA LYS A 104 15.08 -1.67 9.31
C LYS A 104 15.14 -0.48 8.36
N THR A 105 13.99 0.10 8.03
CA THR A 105 13.86 1.18 7.05
C THR A 105 12.98 2.30 7.59
N CYS A 106 13.21 3.54 7.15
CA CYS A 106 12.33 4.69 7.43
C CYS A 106 11.04 4.72 6.59
N PHE A 107 10.94 3.85 5.59
CA PHE A 107 9.76 3.74 4.74
C PHE A 107 8.75 2.70 5.24
N MET A 108 7.48 3.01 5.07
CA MET A 108 6.35 2.09 5.15
C MET A 108 5.81 1.81 3.75
N SER A 109 5.81 0.55 3.32
CA SER A 109 5.18 0.13 2.06
C SER A 109 3.65 0.16 2.16
N ILE A 110 2.97 0.75 1.18
CA ILE A 110 1.51 0.77 1.06
C ILE A 110 1.15 0.51 -0.41
N SER A 111 -0.01 -0.09 -0.69
CA SER A 111 -0.41 -0.53 -2.03
C SER A 111 -1.77 0.07 -2.42
N PRO A 112 -1.94 0.57 -3.65
CA PRO A 112 -3.25 0.97 -4.18
C PRO A 112 -4.04 -0.24 -4.70
N ILE A 113 -3.41 -1.42 -4.76
CA ILE A 113 -4.04 -2.65 -5.28
C ILE A 113 -4.60 -3.45 -4.10
N LEU A 114 -5.93 -3.45 -3.98
CA LEU A 114 -6.64 -4.19 -2.93
C LEU A 114 -6.45 -5.70 -3.04
N GLU A 115 -6.57 -6.29 -4.25
CA GLU A 115 -6.38 -7.74 -4.48
C GLU A 115 -5.04 -8.25 -3.97
N TRP A 116 -3.96 -7.58 -4.39
CA TRP A 116 -2.61 -7.89 -3.94
C TRP A 116 -2.49 -7.81 -2.42
N THR A 117 -3.10 -6.81 -1.81
CA THR A 117 -3.00 -6.59 -0.37
C THR A 117 -3.79 -7.64 0.40
N LEU A 118 -5.01 -7.99 -0.05
CA LEU A 118 -5.81 -9.08 0.52
C LEU A 118 -5.09 -10.42 0.41
N HIS A 119 -4.48 -10.71 -0.74
CA HIS A 119 -3.68 -11.93 -0.92
C HIS A 119 -2.47 -11.95 0.03
N THR A 120 -1.79 -10.82 0.18
CA THR A 120 -0.68 -10.67 1.12
C THR A 120 -1.14 -10.86 2.57
N THR A 121 -2.32 -10.36 2.95
CA THR A 121 -2.93 -10.60 4.27
C THR A 121 -3.17 -12.09 4.49
N ALA A 122 -3.68 -12.80 3.48
CA ALA A 122 -3.88 -14.26 3.51
C ALA A 122 -2.57 -15.03 3.69
N GLN A 123 -1.48 -14.63 3.04
CA GLN A 123 -0.18 -15.28 3.24
C GLN A 123 0.35 -15.01 4.64
N LYS A 124 0.25 -13.75 5.12
CA LYS A 124 0.67 -13.39 6.48
C LYS A 124 -0.10 -14.17 7.53
N SER A 125 -1.40 -14.40 7.35
CA SER A 125 -2.23 -15.14 8.31
C SER A 125 -1.82 -16.61 8.46
N LYS A 126 -1.17 -17.21 7.46
CA LYS A 126 -0.64 -18.58 7.53
C LYS A 126 0.64 -18.69 8.36
N GLU A 127 1.27 -17.55 8.65
CA GLU A 127 2.58 -17.44 9.31
C GLU A 127 2.50 -16.68 10.65
N ILE A 128 1.31 -16.47 11.20
CA ILE A 128 1.15 -15.78 12.49
C ILE A 128 1.49 -16.72 13.64
N LYS A 129 2.00 -16.14 14.73
CA LYS A 129 2.07 -16.82 16.03
C LYS A 129 0.71 -16.76 16.75
N GLU A 130 0.56 -17.54 17.81
CA GLU A 130 -0.70 -17.68 18.56
C GLU A 130 -1.23 -16.34 19.11
N GLU A 131 -0.31 -15.47 19.53
CA GLU A 131 -0.54 -14.13 20.06
C GLU A 131 -0.70 -13.04 18.99
N GLU A 132 -0.59 -13.39 17.71
CA GLU A 132 -0.67 -12.45 16.59
C GLU A 132 -1.98 -12.57 15.82
N VAL A 133 -2.29 -11.51 15.07
CA VAL A 133 -3.33 -11.47 14.05
C VAL A 133 -2.77 -10.83 12.79
N ALA A 134 -3.21 -11.32 11.63
CA ALA A 134 -2.97 -10.65 10.36
C ALA A 134 -4.22 -9.87 9.95
N GLY A 135 -4.04 -8.69 9.37
CA GLY A 135 -5.16 -7.87 8.92
C GLY A 135 -4.79 -6.92 7.79
N LEU A 136 -5.84 -6.33 7.23
CA LEU A 136 -5.80 -5.29 6.22
C LEU A 136 -6.01 -3.93 6.90
N ALA A 137 -5.03 -3.05 6.76
CA ALA A 137 -5.16 -1.64 7.09
C ALA A 137 -5.53 -0.84 5.84
N ILE A 138 -6.45 0.11 6.01
CA ILE A 138 -6.95 1.00 4.96
C ILE A 138 -6.61 2.43 5.38
N PHE A 139 -5.94 3.15 4.49
CA PHE A 139 -5.50 4.52 4.69
C PHE A 139 -6.17 5.45 3.70
N ASP A 140 -6.64 6.58 4.20
CA ASP A 140 -7.10 7.71 3.39
C ASP A 140 -5.88 8.51 2.91
N VAL A 141 -5.74 8.65 1.59
CA VAL A 141 -4.58 9.33 0.99
C VAL A 141 -4.54 10.81 1.32
N LYS A 142 -5.70 11.47 1.37
CA LYS A 142 -5.80 12.89 1.73
C LYS A 142 -5.36 13.09 3.18
N LYS A 143 -5.81 12.25 4.11
CA LYS A 143 -5.38 12.31 5.52
C LYS A 143 -3.89 11.99 5.68
N LEU A 144 -3.35 11.04 4.90
CA LEU A 144 -1.92 10.74 4.88
C LEU A 144 -1.09 11.96 4.48
N LYS A 145 -1.49 12.67 3.42
CA LYS A 145 -0.80 13.86 2.94
C LYS A 145 -0.90 15.07 3.88
N GLN A 146 -2.02 15.18 4.58
CA GLN A 146 -2.25 16.23 5.58
C GLN A 146 -1.57 15.94 6.92
N ALA A 147 -1.07 14.72 7.13
CA ALA A 147 -0.40 14.37 8.36
C ALA A 147 0.91 15.16 8.49
N PRO A 148 1.16 15.83 9.62
CA PRO A 148 2.37 16.63 9.81
C PRO A 148 3.60 15.75 9.77
N ASN A 149 4.69 16.28 9.19
CA ASN A 149 5.99 15.61 9.10
C ASN A 149 5.90 14.22 8.46
N THR A 150 4.99 14.07 7.50
CA THR A 150 4.77 12.84 6.73
C THR A 150 4.86 13.16 5.25
N ILE A 151 5.44 12.25 4.50
CA ILE A 151 5.33 12.24 3.04
C ILE A 151 4.88 10.87 2.59
N VAL A 152 4.00 10.83 1.60
CA VAL A 152 3.62 9.64 0.86
C VAL A 152 3.82 9.91 -0.63
N PHE A 153 4.41 8.97 -1.35
CA PHE A 153 4.61 9.10 -2.78
C PHE A 153 4.58 7.73 -3.46
N ARG A 154 4.20 7.75 -4.74
CA ARG A 154 4.29 6.59 -5.62
C ARG A 154 5.74 6.40 -6.04
N VAL A 155 6.24 5.18 -5.95
CA VAL A 155 7.65 4.92 -6.21
C VAL A 155 8.00 5.14 -7.69
N SER A 156 7.12 4.79 -8.63
CA SER A 156 7.36 5.06 -10.06
C SER A 156 7.59 6.53 -10.34
N ASP A 157 6.81 7.42 -9.71
CA ASP A 157 6.87 8.85 -10.00
C ASP A 157 8.17 9.46 -9.45
N PHE A 158 8.63 8.98 -8.29
CA PHE A 158 9.96 9.28 -7.78
C PHE A 158 11.08 8.79 -8.72
N LEU A 159 10.95 7.58 -9.26
CA LEU A 159 11.94 7.02 -10.18
C LEU A 159 12.00 7.76 -11.52
N ASP A 160 10.84 8.16 -12.05
CA ASP A 160 10.73 8.97 -13.26
C ASP A 160 11.40 10.33 -13.05
N PHE A 161 11.19 10.95 -11.89
CA PHE A 161 11.88 12.18 -11.50
C PHE A 161 13.40 11.99 -11.44
N MET A 162 13.88 10.95 -10.75
CA MET A 162 15.33 10.68 -10.69
C MET A 162 15.93 10.47 -12.08
N THR A 163 15.16 9.90 -13.01
CA THR A 163 15.59 9.71 -14.40
C THR A 163 15.62 11.03 -15.17
N SER A 164 14.60 11.90 -15.02
CA SER A 164 14.58 13.21 -15.70
C SER A 164 15.75 14.10 -15.27
N GLU A 165 16.21 13.94 -14.02
CA GLU A 165 17.36 14.66 -13.47
C GLU A 165 18.72 13.99 -13.73
N GLY A 166 18.77 12.88 -14.48
CA GLY A 166 20.01 12.16 -14.77
C GLY A 166 20.66 11.50 -13.55
N ARG A 167 19.87 11.19 -12.52
CA ARG A 167 20.29 10.63 -11.22
C ARG A 167 19.75 9.20 -11.00
N ASP A 168 19.48 8.46 -12.07
CA ASP A 168 18.96 7.09 -12.02
C ASP A 168 20.01 6.06 -11.52
N ASN A 169 21.29 6.43 -11.49
CA ASN A 169 22.40 5.60 -11.05
C ASN A 169 22.37 5.20 -9.55
N TYR A 170 21.60 5.89 -8.71
CA TYR A 170 21.48 5.54 -7.28
C TYR A 170 20.66 4.26 -7.02
N ILE A 171 19.89 3.80 -8.01
CA ILE A 171 19.05 2.61 -7.91
C ILE A 171 19.46 1.65 -9.02
N SER A 172 19.77 0.40 -8.67
CA SER A 172 20.23 -0.56 -9.67
C SER A 172 19.15 -0.78 -10.75
N LYS A 173 19.57 -1.01 -11.99
CA LYS A 173 18.64 -1.27 -13.11
C LYS A 173 17.69 -2.45 -12.86
N GLU A 174 18.14 -3.45 -12.09
CA GLU A 174 17.29 -4.57 -11.66
C GLU A 174 16.16 -4.11 -10.74
N VAL A 175 16.48 -3.34 -9.72
CA VAL A 175 15.49 -2.78 -8.78
C VAL A 175 14.55 -1.84 -9.53
N TYR A 176 15.09 -0.98 -10.40
CA TYR A 176 14.31 -0.08 -11.24
C TYR A 176 13.24 -0.83 -12.05
N ARG A 177 13.65 -1.86 -12.81
CA ARG A 177 12.72 -2.70 -13.60
C ARG A 177 11.69 -3.41 -12.73
N TRP A 178 12.09 -3.91 -11.56
CA TRP A 178 11.16 -4.56 -10.65
C TRP A 178 10.10 -3.59 -10.14
N VAL A 179 10.49 -2.38 -9.75
CA VAL A 179 9.57 -1.36 -9.23
C VAL A 179 8.65 -0.80 -10.29
N GLN A 180 9.10 -0.59 -11.52
CA GLN A 180 8.21 -0.14 -12.59
C GLN A 180 7.04 -1.09 -12.84
N ASN A 181 7.20 -2.37 -12.52
CA ASN A 181 6.13 -3.37 -12.59
C ASN A 181 5.29 -3.47 -11.30
N CYS A 182 5.64 -2.70 -10.27
CA CYS A 182 4.99 -2.69 -8.97
C CYS A 182 4.35 -1.31 -8.73
N ASP A 183 3.03 -1.22 -8.82
CA ASP A 183 2.28 -0.01 -8.47
C ASP A 183 2.32 0.20 -6.94
N LYS A 184 3.45 0.70 -6.41
CA LYS A 184 3.75 0.75 -4.98
C LYS A 184 3.85 2.19 -4.50
N TYR A 185 3.29 2.42 -3.32
CA TYR A 185 3.48 3.66 -2.57
C TYR A 185 4.37 3.40 -1.37
N VAL A 186 5.10 4.44 -0.96
CA VAL A 186 5.86 4.44 0.29
C VAL A 186 5.54 5.69 1.08
N ALA A 187 5.57 5.57 2.40
CA ALA A 187 5.44 6.70 3.32
C ALA A 187 6.62 6.80 4.29
N ILE A 188 7.07 8.02 4.57
CA ILE A 188 8.02 8.36 5.65
C ILE A 188 7.27 9.19 6.68
N GLY A 189 7.51 8.94 7.96
CA GLY A 189 6.88 9.68 9.06
C GLY A 189 7.06 8.97 10.40
N LYS A 190 6.50 9.54 11.46
CA LYS A 190 6.55 8.93 12.81
C LYS A 190 5.39 7.97 13.06
N LYS A 191 4.18 8.32 12.62
CA LYS A 191 2.95 7.59 12.95
C LYS A 191 1.86 7.92 11.94
N PHE A 192 1.15 6.92 11.47
CA PHE A 192 0.12 7.06 10.43
C PHE A 192 -1.29 6.76 10.94
N ASP A 193 -1.47 6.51 12.23
CA ASP A 193 -2.75 6.08 12.82
C ASP A 193 -3.92 7.03 12.54
N SER A 194 -3.69 8.35 12.47
CA SER A 194 -4.75 9.34 12.18
C SER A 194 -5.28 9.26 10.75
N SER A 195 -4.49 8.68 9.84
CA SER A 195 -4.85 8.49 8.43
C SER A 195 -5.44 7.09 8.16
N MET A 196 -5.31 6.18 9.12
CA MET A 196 -5.93 4.86 9.02
C MET A 196 -7.43 4.99 9.29
N VAL A 197 -8.22 4.65 8.29
CA VAL A 197 -9.68 4.68 8.34
C VAL A 197 -10.30 3.32 8.58
N GLY A 198 -9.55 2.22 8.37
CA GLY A 198 -10.05 0.87 8.61
C GLY A 198 -8.95 -0.11 9.00
N TRP A 199 -9.32 -1.06 9.87
CA TRP A 199 -8.53 -2.25 10.17
C TRP A 199 -9.47 -3.45 10.27
N ILE A 200 -9.24 -4.45 9.42
CA ILE A 200 -10.08 -5.64 9.35
C ILE A 200 -9.17 -6.87 9.44
N THR A 201 -9.46 -7.77 10.37
CA THR A 201 -8.66 -8.98 10.55
C THR A 201 -8.91 -9.99 9.42
N TRP A 202 -7.95 -10.88 9.18
CA TRP A 202 -8.13 -11.95 8.21
C TRP A 202 -9.32 -12.86 8.55
N GLN A 203 -9.63 -13.06 9.83
CA GLN A 203 -10.77 -13.87 10.25
C GLN A 203 -12.10 -13.26 9.77
N GLU A 204 -12.25 -11.94 9.89
CA GLU A 204 -13.40 -11.20 9.36
C GLU A 204 -13.42 -11.21 7.82
N LEU A 205 -12.28 -10.88 7.19
CA LEU A 205 -12.15 -10.83 5.72
C LEU A 205 -12.43 -12.16 5.03
N SER A 206 -12.14 -13.27 5.70
CA SER A 206 -12.30 -14.63 5.16
C SER A 206 -13.59 -15.30 5.59
N HIS A 207 -14.41 -14.65 6.44
CA HIS A 207 -15.65 -15.20 6.94
C HIS A 207 -16.64 -15.45 5.78
N PRO A 208 -17.24 -16.66 5.66
CA PRO A 208 -18.09 -17.01 4.51
C PRO A 208 -19.26 -16.06 4.25
N SER A 209 -19.83 -15.46 5.31
CA SER A 209 -20.99 -14.57 5.18
C SER A 209 -20.67 -13.16 4.69
N ALA A 210 -19.39 -12.78 4.65
CA ALA A 210 -18.98 -11.41 4.33
C ALA A 210 -17.91 -11.35 3.24
N SER A 211 -17.33 -12.48 2.85
CA SER A 211 -16.17 -12.54 1.97
C SER A 211 -16.57 -12.77 0.51
N ILE A 212 -16.03 -11.94 -0.38
CA ILE A 212 -16.03 -12.19 -1.84
C ILE A 212 -14.87 -13.10 -2.28
N LEU A 213 -14.05 -13.59 -1.35
CA LEU A 213 -12.84 -14.34 -1.66
C LEU A 213 -13.16 -15.81 -1.87
N SER A 214 -12.89 -16.31 -3.07
CA SER A 214 -13.05 -17.74 -3.38
C SER A 214 -12.13 -18.63 -2.51
N PRO A 215 -12.48 -19.91 -2.29
CA PRO A 215 -11.62 -20.84 -1.57
C PRO A 215 -10.20 -20.95 -2.16
N ASP A 216 -10.07 -20.87 -3.48
CA ASP A 216 -8.77 -20.96 -4.17
C ASP A 216 -7.90 -19.72 -3.93
N PHE A 217 -8.52 -18.54 -3.83
CA PHE A 217 -7.81 -17.31 -3.45
C PHE A 217 -7.14 -17.46 -2.08
N LYS A 218 -7.87 -18.00 -1.10
CA LYS A 218 -7.38 -18.20 0.27
C LYS A 218 -6.23 -19.23 0.31
N LYS A 219 -6.31 -20.28 -0.52
CA LYS A 219 -5.30 -21.37 -0.56
C LYS A 219 -4.03 -20.98 -1.32
N ALA A 220 -4.15 -20.28 -2.44
CA ALA A 220 -3.05 -20.01 -3.35
C ALA A 220 -1.84 -19.32 -2.69
N PHE A 221 -0.64 -19.85 -2.96
CA PHE A 221 0.61 -19.28 -2.46
C PHE A 221 1.00 -17.98 -3.18
N THR A 222 0.62 -17.82 -4.46
CA THR A 222 0.84 -16.60 -5.23
C THR A 222 -0.42 -16.22 -6.02
N LEU A 223 -0.60 -14.94 -6.34
CA LEU A 223 -1.66 -14.51 -7.26
C LEU A 223 -1.53 -15.16 -8.65
N LYS A 224 -0.31 -15.43 -9.11
CA LYS A 224 -0.08 -16.14 -10.38
C LYS A 224 -0.65 -17.55 -10.35
N LEU A 225 -0.47 -18.27 -9.24
CA LEU A 225 -1.06 -19.60 -9.07
C LEU A 225 -2.58 -19.52 -8.92
N TYR A 226 -3.08 -18.58 -8.13
CA TYR A 226 -4.51 -18.33 -8.01
C TYR A 226 -5.17 -18.14 -9.38
N ARG A 227 -4.62 -17.25 -10.22
CA ARG A 227 -5.13 -16.99 -11.58
C ARG A 227 -5.06 -18.20 -12.51
N LYS A 228 -4.22 -19.20 -12.22
CA LYS A 228 -4.20 -20.49 -12.93
C LYS A 228 -5.25 -21.47 -12.40
N TRP A 229 -5.59 -21.38 -11.12
CA TRP A 229 -6.50 -22.31 -10.45
C TRP A 229 -7.95 -21.90 -10.51
N VAL A 230 -8.23 -20.60 -10.69
CA VAL A 230 -9.58 -20.09 -10.92
C VAL A 230 -10.20 -20.86 -12.07
N GLN A 231 -10.99 -21.86 -11.71
CA GLN A 231 -12.09 -22.35 -12.52
C GLN A 231 -13.23 -21.42 -12.14
N GLU A 232 -13.59 -20.52 -13.05
CA GLU A 232 -14.57 -19.49 -12.75
C GLU A 232 -15.88 -20.16 -12.33
N GLN A 233 -16.26 -20.01 -11.07
CA GLN A 233 -17.48 -20.60 -10.54
C GLN A 233 -18.65 -19.71 -10.99
N HIS A 234 -19.65 -20.28 -11.66
CA HIS A 234 -20.85 -19.53 -12.00
C HIS A 234 -21.58 -19.10 -10.71
N ILE A 235 -21.86 -17.80 -10.60
CA ILE A 235 -22.65 -17.22 -9.52
C ILE A 235 -23.82 -16.44 -10.11
N ARG A 236 -24.95 -16.41 -9.40
CA ARG A 236 -26.06 -15.52 -9.78
C ARG A 236 -25.63 -14.07 -9.62
N LEU A 237 -25.98 -13.23 -10.61
CA LEU A 237 -25.67 -11.80 -10.60
C LEU A 237 -26.12 -11.10 -9.30
N ASP A 238 -27.36 -11.33 -8.85
CA ASP A 238 -27.89 -10.69 -7.63
C ASP A 238 -27.04 -11.00 -6.41
N LEU A 239 -26.65 -12.28 -6.26
CA LEU A 239 -25.86 -12.74 -5.13
C LEU A 239 -24.45 -12.16 -5.18
N LEU A 240 -23.85 -12.06 -6.37
CA LEU A 240 -22.56 -11.42 -6.55
C LEU A 240 -22.62 -9.94 -6.14
N CYS A 241 -23.60 -9.20 -6.63
CA CYS A 241 -23.77 -7.78 -6.30
C CYS A 241 -23.95 -7.59 -4.79
N GLN A 242 -24.80 -8.39 -4.15
CA GLN A 242 -25.00 -8.38 -2.69
C GLN A 242 -23.71 -8.65 -1.93
N ASN A 243 -22.94 -9.67 -2.33
CA ASN A 243 -21.68 -10.01 -1.68
C ASN A 243 -20.63 -8.89 -1.81
N ILE A 244 -20.55 -8.25 -2.99
CA ILE A 244 -19.64 -7.12 -3.21
C ILE A 244 -20.03 -5.92 -2.37
N VAL A 245 -21.32 -5.55 -2.31
CA VAL A 245 -21.80 -4.46 -1.45
C VAL A 245 -21.55 -4.77 0.02
N ALA A 246 -21.84 -6.00 0.47
CA ALA A 246 -21.60 -6.45 1.83
C ALA A 246 -20.11 -6.39 2.20
N PHE A 247 -19.22 -6.81 1.30
CA PHE A 247 -17.78 -6.73 1.52
C PHE A 247 -17.28 -5.27 1.52
N GLY A 248 -17.79 -4.42 0.63
CA GLY A 248 -17.51 -2.97 0.66
C GLY A 248 -17.89 -2.33 2.00
N LYS A 249 -19.09 -2.66 2.53
CA LYS A 249 -19.54 -2.22 3.86
C LYS A 249 -18.69 -2.77 5.00
N LEU A 250 -18.28 -4.05 4.93
CA LEU A 250 -17.34 -4.63 5.89
C LEU A 250 -16.03 -3.83 5.94
N LEU A 251 -15.46 -3.52 4.77
CA LEU A 251 -14.22 -2.75 4.68
C LEU A 251 -14.37 -1.31 5.19
N ALA A 252 -15.52 -0.69 4.94
CA ALA A 252 -15.82 0.67 5.39
C ALA A 252 -16.09 0.76 6.91
N GLY A 253 -16.60 -0.32 7.50
CA GLY A 253 -17.04 -0.34 8.89
C GLY A 253 -18.17 0.69 9.11
N PRO A 254 -18.08 1.58 10.11
CA PRO A 254 -19.12 2.58 10.37
C PRO A 254 -19.09 3.79 9.42
N GLN A 255 -18.08 3.91 8.54
CA GLN A 255 -17.90 5.05 7.65
C GLN A 255 -18.55 4.77 6.29
N ASP A 256 -19.88 4.85 6.22
CA ASP A 256 -20.66 4.57 5.00
C ASP A 256 -20.18 5.41 3.79
N GLU A 257 -19.61 6.60 4.03
CA GLU A 257 -19.04 7.48 3.00
C GLU A 257 -17.82 6.90 2.26
N LEU A 258 -17.14 5.90 2.83
CA LEU A 258 -15.99 5.23 2.20
C LEU A 258 -16.40 4.10 1.25
N VAL A 259 -17.65 3.63 1.32
CA VAL A 259 -18.11 2.47 0.56
C VAL A 259 -17.94 2.66 -0.95
N PRO A 260 -18.28 3.80 -1.58
CA PRO A 260 -18.09 3.98 -3.02
C PRO A 260 -16.64 3.79 -3.47
N SER A 261 -15.66 4.42 -2.81
CA SER A 261 -14.24 4.28 -3.15
C SER A 261 -13.71 2.86 -2.91
N LEU A 262 -14.27 2.15 -1.93
CA LEU A 262 -13.95 0.74 -1.70
C LEU A 262 -14.55 -0.17 -2.77
N LEU A 263 -15.77 0.10 -3.23
CA LEU A 263 -16.40 -0.63 -4.34
C LEU A 263 -15.60 -0.45 -5.63
N GLU A 264 -15.17 0.77 -5.96
CA GLU A 264 -14.26 1.03 -7.08
C GLU A 264 -12.96 0.21 -6.97
N SER A 265 -12.40 0.11 -5.77
CA SER A 265 -11.20 -0.68 -5.50
C SER A 265 -11.43 -2.19 -5.65
N ILE A 266 -12.62 -2.66 -5.32
CA ILE A 266 -13.05 -4.08 -5.46
C ILE A 266 -13.31 -4.44 -6.92
N LEU A 267 -13.88 -3.50 -7.68
CA LEU A 267 -14.29 -3.66 -9.08
C LEU A 267 -13.19 -3.32 -10.10
N LYS A 268 -11.99 -2.96 -9.64
CA LYS A 268 -10.90 -2.54 -10.51
C LYS A 268 -10.62 -3.59 -11.61
N PRO A 269 -10.46 -3.18 -12.89
CA PRO A 269 -10.31 -4.10 -14.02
C PRO A 269 -9.15 -5.10 -13.88
N GLY A 270 -9.35 -6.32 -14.42
CA GLY A 270 -8.34 -7.39 -14.43
C GLY A 270 -8.52 -8.46 -13.35
N ILE A 271 -9.51 -8.30 -12.48
CA ILE A 271 -9.95 -9.29 -11.49
C ILE A 271 -11.35 -9.74 -11.93
N GLN A 272 -11.49 -10.88 -12.60
CA GLN A 272 -12.81 -11.46 -12.83
C GLN A 272 -13.42 -11.82 -11.48
N PHE A 273 -14.29 -10.94 -10.98
CA PHE A 273 -15.08 -11.03 -9.74
C PHE A 273 -14.53 -12.01 -8.69
N TRP A 274 -13.24 -11.90 -8.35
CA TRP A 274 -12.61 -12.69 -7.31
C TRP A 274 -12.74 -14.22 -7.48
N GLY A 275 -12.79 -14.67 -8.75
CA GLY A 275 -12.86 -16.08 -9.16
C GLY A 275 -14.27 -16.54 -9.55
N TYR A 276 -15.22 -15.62 -9.67
CA TYR A 276 -16.59 -15.92 -10.08
C TYR A 276 -16.84 -15.53 -11.55
N ARG A 277 -17.58 -16.37 -12.26
CA ARG A 277 -18.13 -16.09 -13.60
C ARG A 277 -19.56 -15.62 -13.47
N ILE A 278 -19.93 -14.69 -14.33
CA ILE A 278 -21.30 -14.28 -14.56
C ILE A 278 -21.57 -14.18 -16.06
N ASP A 279 -22.81 -14.43 -16.45
CA ASP A 279 -23.26 -14.26 -17.84
C ASP A 279 -23.87 -12.86 -17.99
N SER A 280 -23.07 -11.84 -17.69
CA SER A 280 -23.48 -10.42 -17.77
C SER A 280 -22.27 -9.54 -18.05
N ASP A 281 -22.51 -8.39 -18.67
CA ASP A 281 -21.48 -7.38 -18.91
C ASP A 281 -20.99 -6.77 -17.59
N ASN A 282 -19.69 -6.51 -17.50
CA ASN A 282 -19.06 -5.87 -16.33
C ASN A 282 -19.67 -4.49 -16.03
N ASP A 283 -20.09 -3.74 -17.06
CA ASP A 283 -20.70 -2.42 -16.88
C ASP A 283 -22.08 -2.53 -16.23
N ILE A 284 -22.85 -3.54 -16.63
CA ILE A 284 -24.17 -3.85 -16.04
C ILE A 284 -24.00 -4.21 -14.56
N VAL A 285 -22.97 -4.99 -14.24
CA VAL A 285 -22.69 -5.45 -12.87
C VAL A 285 -22.27 -4.30 -11.99
N THR A 286 -21.37 -3.47 -12.50
CA THR A 286 -20.90 -2.26 -11.82
C THR A 286 -22.08 -1.35 -11.51
N ARG A 287 -22.92 -1.04 -12.50
CA ARG A 287 -24.12 -0.23 -12.31
C ARG A 287 -25.04 -0.82 -11.24
N LYS A 288 -25.34 -2.11 -11.32
CA LYS A 288 -26.24 -2.80 -10.37
C LYS A 288 -25.72 -2.80 -8.94
N ILE A 289 -24.39 -2.85 -8.76
CA ILE A 289 -23.76 -2.77 -7.43
C ILE A 289 -23.98 -1.37 -6.82
N PHE A 290 -23.80 -0.32 -7.60
CA PHE A 290 -24.03 1.05 -7.14
C PHE A 290 -25.52 1.34 -6.90
N GLU A 291 -26.42 0.88 -7.79
CA GLU A 291 -27.87 0.95 -7.58
C GLU A 291 -28.28 0.26 -6.26
N LEU A 292 -27.80 -0.97 -6.04
CA LEU A 292 -28.09 -1.71 -4.80
C LEU A 292 -27.53 -1.01 -3.54
N TYR A 293 -26.37 -0.36 -3.64
CA TYR A 293 -25.82 0.42 -2.54
C TYR A 293 -26.71 1.63 -2.21
N ASP A 294 -27.14 2.37 -3.24
CA ASP A 294 -27.98 3.56 -3.09
C ASP A 294 -29.37 3.21 -2.52
N GLU A 295 -30.01 2.15 -3.02
CA GLU A 295 -31.31 1.66 -2.52
C GLU A 295 -31.24 1.34 -1.01
N LEU A 296 -30.21 0.60 -0.59
CA LEU A 296 -29.97 0.28 0.82
C LEU A 296 -29.65 1.52 1.68
N GLY A 297 -29.14 2.59 1.06
CA GLY A 297 -28.94 3.88 1.70
C GLY A 297 -30.26 4.64 1.91
N THR A 298 -31.17 4.57 0.93
CA THR A 298 -32.49 5.22 1.01
C THR A 298 -33.43 4.57 2.01
N GLU A 299 -33.40 3.24 2.19
CA GLU A 299 -34.21 2.53 3.20
C GLU A 299 -33.84 2.96 4.64
N LYS A 300 -32.56 3.29 4.91
CA LYS A 300 -32.14 3.84 6.21
C LYS A 300 -32.69 5.25 6.47
N LEU A 301 -33.00 6.02 5.42
CA LEU A 301 -33.51 7.38 5.53
C LEU A 301 -35.05 7.44 5.59
N SER A 302 -35.75 6.50 4.96
CA SER A 302 -37.21 6.39 4.99
C SER A 302 -37.77 5.70 6.25
N GLY A 303 -36.91 5.13 7.10
CA GLY A 303 -37.25 4.52 8.38
C GLY A 303 -37.23 5.48 9.58
N ARG A 304 -37.33 6.79 9.37
CA ARG A 304 -37.49 7.81 10.44
C ARG A 304 -38.87 8.44 10.40
#